data_AF-A0A662V160-F1
#
_entry.id   AF-A0A662V160-F1
#
_cell.length_a   1.000
_cell.length_b   1.000
_cell.length_c   1.000
_cell.angle_alpha   90.00
_cell.angle_beta   90.00
_cell.angle_gamma   90.00
#
_symmetry.space_group_name_H-M   'P 1'
#
loop_
_entity.id
_entity.type
_entity.pdbx_description
1 polymer ?
#
loop_
_entity_poly.entity_id
_entity_poly.type
_entity_poly.pdbx_seq_one_letter_code
_entity_poly.pdbx_strand_id
1 'polypeptide(L)'
;MNTLFLGSVIEYENIIWIYRLQNIAALVILLLIVSTLFIEAKIGKIITTILSTMFIVIHYYIILMVSNYIHVTIYPLVIIELWKSGGTITIDLGQILIIFTVILWRKELANVLRRRSKPYKQDIR
;
A
#
# COMPACT_ATOMS: atom_id res chain seq x y z
N MET A 1 -0.24 -15.23 -39.30
CA MET A 1 0.50 -14.62 -38.17
C MET A 1 -0.23 -15.03 -36.91
N ASN A 2 0.36 -15.94 -36.12
CA ASN A 2 -0.35 -16.75 -35.12
C ASN A 2 -0.71 -15.94 -33.87
N THR A 3 -1.99 -15.99 -33.47
CA THR A 3 -2.51 -15.40 -32.22
C THR A 3 -1.81 -15.95 -30.97
N LEU A 4 -1.33 -17.21 -31.02
CA LEU A 4 -0.50 -17.84 -29.99
C LEU A 4 0.84 -17.11 -29.74
N PHE A 5 1.48 -16.60 -30.80
CA PHE A 5 2.72 -15.84 -30.67
C PHE A 5 2.49 -14.45 -30.06
N LEU A 6 1.36 -13.82 -30.41
CA LEU A 6 0.99 -12.51 -29.87
C LEU A 6 0.67 -12.60 -28.38
N GLY A 7 -0.05 -13.64 -27.96
CA GLY A 7 -0.36 -13.91 -26.56
C GLY A 7 0.89 -14.09 -25.69
N SER A 8 1.86 -14.90 -26.15
CA SER A 8 3.11 -15.14 -25.40
C SER A 8 3.98 -13.89 -25.25
N VAL A 9 3.96 -12.97 -26.22
CA VAL A 9 4.74 -11.72 -26.15
C VAL A 9 4.11 -10.74 -25.16
N ILE A 10 2.78 -10.61 -25.17
CA ILE A 10 2.04 -9.73 -24.24
C ILE A 10 2.21 -10.20 -22.79
N GLU A 11 2.13 -11.51 -22.54
CA GLU A 11 2.37 -12.08 -21.21
C GLU A 11 3.80 -11.81 -20.72
N TYR A 12 4.80 -11.96 -21.59
CA TYR A 12 6.19 -11.70 -21.25
C TYR A 12 6.46 -10.22 -20.91
N GLU A 13 5.91 -9.27 -21.68
CA GLU A 13 6.05 -7.85 -21.39
C GLU A 13 5.40 -7.47 -20.06
N ASN A 14 4.21 -8.00 -19.76
CA ASN A 14 3.52 -7.73 -18.51
C ASN A 14 4.32 -8.26 -17.30
N ILE A 15 4.94 -9.43 -17.42
CA ILE A 15 5.83 -9.98 -16.37
C ILE A 15 7.01 -9.04 -16.11
N ILE A 16 7.64 -8.50 -17.15
CA ILE A 16 8.73 -7.51 -16.99
C ILE A 16 8.25 -6.27 -16.24
N TRP A 17 7.05 -5.76 -16.56
CA TRP A 17 6.49 -4.61 -15.86
C TRP A 17 6.21 -4.88 -14.38
N ILE A 18 5.71 -6.08 -14.05
CA ILE A 18 5.52 -6.52 -12.66
C ILE A 18 6.86 -6.46 -11.90
N TYR A 19 7.94 -7.02 -12.45
CA TYR A 19 9.26 -6.97 -11.82
C TYR A 19 9.80 -5.55 -11.65
N ARG A 20 9.62 -4.68 -12.65
CA ARG A 20 10.03 -3.27 -12.55
C ARG A 20 9.31 -2.55 -11.42
N LEU A 21 8.00 -2.77 -11.28
CA LEU A 21 7.21 -2.18 -10.20
C LEU A 21 7.60 -2.74 -8.83
N GLN A 22 7.92 -4.04 -8.72
CA GLN A 22 8.45 -4.62 -7.49
C GLN A 22 9.76 -3.94 -7.06
N ASN A 23 10.66 -3.66 -8.01
CA ASN A 23 11.90 -2.93 -7.72
C ASN A 23 11.64 -1.49 -7.26
N ILE A 24 10.68 -0.81 -7.87
CA ILE A 24 10.25 0.53 -7.42
C ILE A 24 9.66 0.45 -6.01
N ALA A 25 8.80 -0.54 -5.74
CA ALA A 25 8.21 -0.76 -4.42
C ALA A 25 9.29 -0.99 -3.35
N ALA A 26 10.32 -1.80 -3.67
CA ALA A 26 11.46 -2.03 -2.78
C ALA A 26 12.24 -0.73 -2.49
N LEU A 27 12.47 0.10 -3.52
CA LEU A 27 13.09 1.41 -3.34
C LEU A 27 12.23 2.32 -2.45
N VAL A 28 10.90 2.32 -2.62
CA VAL A 28 10.00 3.10 -1.76
C VAL A 28 10.05 2.61 -0.32
N ILE A 29 10.11 1.30 -0.07
CA ILE A 29 10.32 0.75 1.28
C ILE A 29 11.65 1.24 1.87
N LEU A 30 12.73 1.22 1.09
CA LEU A 30 14.04 1.70 1.56
C LEU A 30 13.97 3.18 1.96
N LEU A 31 13.35 4.02 1.13
CA LEU A 31 13.13 5.43 1.44
C LEU A 31 12.21 5.62 2.65
N LEU A 32 11.21 4.76 2.84
CA LEU A 32 10.35 4.76 4.02
C LEU A 32 11.18 4.51 5.29
N ILE A 33 12.00 3.46 5.30
CA ILE A 33 12.88 3.13 6.42
C ILE A 33 13.77 4.33 6.75
N VAL A 34 14.43 4.91 5.75
CA VAL A 34 15.26 6.10 5.95
C VAL A 34 14.45 7.27 6.49
N SER A 35 13.28 7.56 5.92
CA SER A 35 12.41 8.65 6.38
C SER A 35 11.97 8.48 7.83
N THR A 36 11.76 7.24 8.26
CA THR A 36 11.30 6.94 9.62
C THR A 36 12.35 7.26 10.68
N LEU A 37 13.64 7.23 10.32
CA LEU A 37 14.73 7.62 11.23
C LEU A 37 14.73 9.12 11.56
N PHE A 38 14.04 9.95 10.75
CA PHE A 38 13.95 11.40 10.92
C PHE A 38 12.55 11.87 11.40
N ILE A 39 11.77 10.97 12.02
CA ILE A 39 10.36 11.17 12.42
C ILE A 39 10.11 12.34 13.38
N GLU A 40 11.11 12.80 14.13
CA GLU A 40 10.94 13.89 15.11
C GLU A 40 10.49 15.20 14.47
N ALA A 41 10.81 15.42 13.19
CA ALA A 41 10.32 16.57 12.44
C ALA A 41 8.90 16.32 11.90
N LYS A 42 8.02 17.33 12.00
CA LYS A 42 6.70 17.35 11.34
C LYS A 42 6.81 17.02 9.83
N ILE A 43 7.92 17.42 9.21
CA ILE A 43 8.24 17.13 7.80
C ILE A 43 8.44 15.63 7.58
N GLY A 44 9.13 14.93 8.50
CA GLY A 44 9.35 13.48 8.43
C GLY A 44 8.03 12.72 8.37
N LYS A 45 7.07 13.05 9.25
CA LYS A 45 5.73 12.44 9.22
C LYS A 45 5.03 12.60 7.86
N ILE A 46 5.12 13.78 7.25
CA ILE A 46 4.51 14.08 5.95
C ILE A 46 5.17 13.25 4.85
N ILE A 47 6.51 13.25 4.78
CA ILE A 47 7.27 12.45 3.80
C ILE A 47 6.93 10.96 3.95
N THR A 48 6.96 10.42 5.17
CA THR A 48 6.62 9.02 5.44
C THR A 48 5.19 8.71 4.98
N THR A 49 4.24 9.63 5.14
CA THR A 49 2.85 9.45 4.69
C THR A 49 2.76 9.39 3.16
N ILE A 50 3.46 10.29 2.46
CA ILE A 50 3.50 10.31 0.99
C ILE A 50 4.11 9.00 0.47
N LEU A 51 5.27 8.61 0.99
CA LEU A 51 5.94 7.37 0.60
C LEU A 51 5.08 6.12 0.92
N SER A 52 4.40 6.10 2.07
CA SER A 52 3.51 5.00 2.43
C SER A 52 2.35 4.90 1.44
N THR A 53 1.76 6.05 1.07
CA THR A 53 0.67 6.12 0.10
C THR A 53 1.13 5.63 -1.27
N MET A 54 2.30 6.08 -1.74
CA MET A 54 2.89 5.62 -3.00
C MET A 54 3.11 4.10 -2.99
N PHE A 55 3.68 3.57 -1.91
CA PHE A 55 3.89 2.14 -1.77
C PHE A 55 2.58 1.35 -1.82
N ILE A 56 1.56 1.78 -1.06
CA ILE A 56 0.25 1.11 -1.02
C ILE A 56 -0.36 1.03 -2.42
N VAL A 57 -0.32 2.13 -3.18
CA VAL A 57 -0.83 2.18 -4.56
C VAL A 57 -0.07 1.20 -5.45
N ILE A 58 1.27 1.24 -5.41
CA ILE A 58 2.11 0.34 -6.23
C ILE A 58 1.87 -1.12 -5.84
N HIS A 59 1.77 -1.41 -4.54
CA HIS A 59 1.57 -2.76 -4.02
C HIS A 59 0.26 -3.39 -4.54
N TYR A 60 -0.86 -2.68 -4.41
CA TYR A 60 -2.14 -3.18 -4.92
C TYR A 60 -2.23 -3.17 -6.44
N TYR A 61 -1.50 -2.29 -7.12
CA TYR A 61 -1.39 -2.33 -8.57
C TYR A 61 -0.62 -3.58 -9.05
N ILE A 62 0.47 -3.96 -8.36
CA ILE A 62 1.18 -5.22 -8.64
C ILE A 62 0.25 -6.41 -8.41
N ILE A 63 -0.48 -6.44 -7.30
CA ILE A 63 -1.43 -7.53 -6.98
C ILE A 63 -2.50 -7.65 -8.07
N LEU A 64 -3.04 -6.53 -8.52
CA LEU A 64 -4.01 -6.51 -9.63
C LEU A 64 -3.42 -7.12 -10.90
N MET A 65 -2.19 -6.75 -11.26
CA MET A 65 -1.54 -7.33 -12.45
C MET A 65 -1.25 -8.82 -12.30
N VAL A 66 -0.80 -9.26 -11.12
CA VAL A 66 -0.57 -10.68 -10.82
C VAL A 66 -1.87 -11.48 -10.86
N SER A 67 -2.98 -10.90 -10.43
CA SER A 67 -4.30 -11.55 -10.42
C SER A 67 -4.83 -11.93 -11.80
N ASN A 68 -4.27 -11.39 -12.88
CA ASN A 68 -4.58 -11.81 -14.25
C ASN A 68 -4.01 -13.20 -14.57
N TYR A 69 -3.00 -13.66 -13.82
CA TYR A 69 -2.30 -14.93 -14.06
C TYR A 69 -2.65 -16.00 -13.04
N ILE A 70 -3.01 -15.60 -11.82
CA ILE A 70 -3.27 -16.49 -10.70
C ILE A 70 -4.49 -16.03 -9.91
N HIS A 71 -5.10 -16.95 -9.18
CA HIS A 71 -6.21 -16.58 -8.30
C HIS A 71 -5.65 -15.93 -7.03
N VAL A 72 -6.00 -14.67 -6.79
CA VAL A 72 -5.59 -13.91 -5.60
C VAL A 72 -6.79 -13.59 -4.73
N THR A 73 -6.70 -13.83 -3.43
CA THR A 73 -7.71 -13.43 -2.44
C THR A 73 -7.06 -12.53 -1.39
N ILE A 74 -7.64 -11.36 -1.16
CA ILE A 74 -7.13 -10.36 -0.22
C ILE A 74 -7.98 -10.40 1.05
N TYR A 75 -7.35 -10.69 2.18
CA TYR A 75 -7.92 -10.58 3.53
C TYR A 75 -7.30 -9.38 4.26
N PRO A 76 -7.89 -8.91 5.38
CA PRO A 76 -7.44 -7.69 6.05
C PRO A 76 -5.97 -7.62 6.48
N LEU A 77 -5.26 -8.74 6.61
CA LEU A 77 -3.84 -8.78 6.97
C LEU A 77 -3.00 -9.71 6.09
N VAL A 78 -3.65 -10.43 5.17
CA VAL A 78 -3.06 -11.59 4.51
C VAL A 78 -3.55 -11.65 3.07
N ILE A 79 -2.65 -11.99 2.16
CA ILE A 79 -2.96 -12.26 0.76
C ILE A 79 -2.73 -13.75 0.51
N ILE A 80 -3.68 -14.40 -0.17
CA ILE A 80 -3.57 -15.79 -0.59
C ILE A 80 -3.46 -15.82 -2.10
N GLU A 81 -2.39 -16.45 -2.59
CA GLU A 81 -2.07 -16.62 -4.00
C GLU A 81 -2.17 -18.11 -4.35
N LEU A 82 -3.03 -18.48 -5.30
CA LEU A 82 -3.27 -19.88 -5.70
C LEU A 82 -2.85 -20.11 -7.14
N TRP A 83 -1.87 -21.00 -7.32
CA TRP A 83 -1.40 -21.53 -8.59
C TRP A 83 -1.97 -22.93 -8.82
N LYS A 84 -1.88 -23.42 -10.07
CA LYS A 84 -2.24 -24.82 -10.40
C LYS A 84 -1.41 -25.85 -9.62
N SER A 85 -0.21 -25.50 -9.21
CA SER A 85 0.75 -26.37 -8.49
C SER A 85 0.72 -26.22 -6.97
N GLY A 86 -0.07 -25.30 -6.41
CA GLY A 86 -0.11 -25.02 -4.97
C GLY A 86 -0.43 -23.57 -4.65
N GLY A 87 -0.42 -23.21 -3.36
CA GLY A 87 -0.74 -21.86 -2.89
C GLY A 87 0.29 -21.30 -1.92
N THR A 88 0.36 -19.97 -1.87
CA THR A 88 1.20 -19.22 -0.93
C THR A 88 0.34 -18.25 -0.14
N ILE A 89 0.67 -18.08 1.12
CA ILE A 89 0.05 -17.11 2.02
C ILE A 89 1.13 -16.08 2.37
N THR A 90 0.85 -14.81 2.10
CA THR A 90 1.76 -13.69 2.36
C THR A 90 1.09 -12.62 3.22
N ILE A 91 1.87 -11.81 3.91
CA ILE A 91 1.36 -10.70 4.73
C ILE A 91 0.99 -9.53 3.80
N ASP A 92 -0.16 -8.90 4.04
CA ASP A 92 -0.56 -7.68 3.32
C ASP A 92 0.20 -6.47 3.87
N LEU A 93 1.33 -6.14 3.22
CA LEU A 93 2.15 -4.99 3.56
C LEU A 93 1.42 -3.65 3.31
N GLY A 94 0.48 -3.61 2.35
CA GLY A 94 -0.35 -2.45 2.10
C GLY A 94 -1.24 -2.11 3.31
N GLN A 95 -1.94 -3.10 3.86
CA GLN A 95 -2.75 -2.92 5.07
C GLN A 95 -1.91 -2.55 6.29
N ILE A 96 -0.73 -3.18 6.45
CA ILE A 96 0.19 -2.81 7.54
C ILE A 96 0.56 -1.33 7.45
N LEU A 97 0.85 -0.82 6.26
CA LEU A 97 1.20 0.58 6.06
C LEU A 97 0.01 1.54 6.26
N ILE A 98 -1.21 1.12 5.93
CA ILE A 98 -2.43 1.88 6.24
C ILE A 98 -2.57 2.02 7.76
N ILE A 99 -2.49 0.91 8.50
CA ILE A 99 -2.57 0.91 9.97
C ILE A 99 -1.45 1.77 10.57
N PHE A 100 -0.22 1.59 10.10
CA PHE A 100 0.93 2.39 10.52
C PHE A 100 0.70 3.89 10.31
N THR A 101 0.17 4.29 9.15
CA THR A 101 -0.12 5.69 8.83
C THR A 101 -1.18 6.27 9.76
N VAL A 102 -2.24 5.52 10.09
CA VAL A 102 -3.24 5.94 11.08
C VAL A 102 -2.61 6.14 12.46
N ILE A 103 -1.74 5.22 12.89
CA ILE A 103 -1.03 5.31 14.17
C ILE A 103 -0.08 6.51 14.22
N LEU A 104 0.57 6.85 13.10
CA LEU A 104 1.47 7.99 12.96
C LEU A 104 0.79 9.34 13.23
N TRP A 105 -0.48 9.46 12.82
CA TRP A 105 -1.31 10.67 12.93
C TRP A 105 -2.36 10.61 14.07
N ARG A 106 -2.29 9.61 14.96
CA ARG A 106 -3.32 9.37 15.98
C ARG A 106 -3.61 10.58 16.88
N LYS A 107 -2.60 11.37 17.23
CA LYS A 107 -2.75 12.53 18.14
C LYS A 107 -3.52 13.66 17.44
N GLU A 108 -3.17 13.90 16.18
CA GLU A 108 -3.78 14.90 15.32
C GLU A 108 -5.23 14.53 15.00
N LEU A 109 -5.49 13.26 14.67
CA LEU A 109 -6.84 12.72 14.47
C LEU A 109 -7.70 12.85 15.74
N ALA A 110 -7.19 12.46 16.90
CA ALA A 110 -7.91 12.59 18.18
C ALA A 110 -8.24 14.06 18.50
N ASN A 111 -7.32 14.99 18.22
CA ASN A 111 -7.56 16.42 18.42
C ASN A 111 -8.65 16.98 17.51
N VAL A 112 -8.68 16.56 16.23
CA VAL A 112 -9.74 16.95 15.29
C VAL A 112 -11.10 16.43 15.73
N LEU A 113 -11.17 15.16 16.15
CA LEU A 113 -12.41 14.55 16.64
C LEU A 113 -12.91 15.24 17.93
N ARG A 114 -12.01 15.53 18.88
CA ARG A 114 -12.36 16.22 20.13
C ARG A 114 -12.83 17.66 19.92
N ARG A 115 -12.34 18.35 18.89
CA ARG A 115 -12.81 19.70 18.55
C ARG A 115 -14.23 19.68 17.97
N ARG A 116 -14.57 18.65 17.19
CA ARG A 116 -15.92 18.49 16.63
C ARG A 116 -16.95 18.01 17.65
N SER A 117 -16.54 17.30 18.70
CA SER A 117 -17.45 16.80 19.74
C SER A 117 -17.76 17.80 20.86
N LYS A 118 -17.14 18.99 20.88
CA LYS A 118 -17.51 20.03 21.84
C LYS A 118 -18.90 20.59 21.46
N PRO A 119 -19.92 20.49 22.32
CA PRO A 119 -21.18 21.16 22.07
C PRO A 119 -20.94 22.66 21.99
N TYR A 120 -21.60 23.31 21.02
CA TYR A 120 -21.68 24.76 20.93
C TYR A 120 -22.30 25.25 22.25
N LYS A 121 -21.48 25.74 23.19
CA LYS A 121 -21.99 26.44 24.35
C LYS A 121 -22.64 27.72 23.82
N GLN A 122 -23.97 27.74 23.74
CA GLN A 122 -24.70 28.99 23.69
C GLN A 122 -24.38 29.73 24.99
N ASP A 123 -23.60 30.80 24.89
CA ASP A 123 -23.52 31.80 25.95
C ASP A 123 -24.91 32.46 26.02
N ILE A 124 -25.77 31.93 26.89
CA ILE A 124 -26.99 32.59 27.31
C ILE A 124 -26.55 33.62 28.35
N ARG A 125 -26.50 34.89 27.92
CA ARG A 125 -26.39 36.07 28.79
C ARG A 125 -27.73 36.36 29.47
#